data_AF-A0A812G1C1-F1
#
_entry.id   AF-A0A812G1C1-F1
#
_cell.length_a   1.000
_cell.length_b   1.000
_cell.length_c   1.000
_cell.angle_alpha   90.00
_cell.angle_beta   90.00
_cell.angle_gamma   90.00
#
_symmetry.space_group_name_H-M   'P 1'
#
loop_
_entity.id
_entity.type
_entity.pdbx_description
1 polymer ?
#
loop_
_entity_poly.entity_id
_entity_poly.type
_entity_poly.pdbx_seq_one_letter_code
_entity_poly.pdbx_strand_id
1 'polypeptide(L)'
;MAKEITHNDLCKKAVGWLKRSHSAGGCGCPNAFSEVQSGSNGGEIVDAIGLRTAYGTETIVIEAKVSRSDFLADRNKPFRANPELGMGNFRYYICPEGLISESELPNKWGLLYVGLRGKITVVRGHRLGKSSDWKFECNRDAELGMASLLLAKSGNFEQLNDVFRYNQRLEKKVKELEAKVHELEFPNKMEQMIKGLEDLAVSQKPIPRVSR
;
A
#
# COMPACT_ATOMS: atom_id res chain seq x y z
N MET A 1 -8.56 -19.67 -20.86
CA MET A 1 -9.27 -18.40 -21.14
C MET A 1 -8.64 -17.32 -20.28
N ALA A 2 -8.31 -16.15 -20.83
CA ALA A 2 -7.78 -15.05 -20.02
C ALA A 2 -8.87 -14.61 -19.03
N LYS A 3 -8.51 -14.42 -17.76
CA LYS A 3 -9.44 -13.96 -16.73
C LYS A 3 -9.93 -12.55 -17.12
N GLU A 4 -11.24 -12.37 -17.29
CA GLU A 4 -11.82 -11.05 -17.47
C GLU A 4 -11.55 -10.20 -16.22
N ILE A 5 -11.05 -8.98 -16.44
CA ILE A 5 -10.73 -8.05 -15.35
C ILE A 5 -12.03 -7.43 -14.86
N THR A 6 -12.36 -7.67 -13.60
CA THR A 6 -13.55 -7.09 -12.97
C THR A 6 -13.30 -5.65 -12.48
N HIS A 7 -14.36 -4.90 -12.22
CA HIS A 7 -14.27 -3.56 -11.66
C HIS A 7 -13.54 -3.56 -10.30
N ASN A 8 -13.85 -4.54 -9.44
CA ASN A 8 -13.17 -4.72 -8.15
C ASN A 8 -11.67 -5.03 -8.32
N ASP A 9 -11.28 -5.83 -9.33
CA ASP A 9 -9.87 -6.08 -9.62
C ASP A 9 -9.14 -4.78 -10.01
N LEU A 10 -9.78 -3.89 -10.75
CA LEU A 10 -9.25 -2.57 -11.09
C LEU A 10 -9.14 -1.67 -9.85
N CYS A 11 -10.15 -1.63 -8.98
CA CYS A 11 -10.12 -0.85 -7.74
C CYS A 11 -8.95 -1.27 -6.84
N LYS A 12 -8.77 -2.58 -6.63
CA LYS A 12 -7.63 -3.12 -5.86
C LYS A 12 -6.28 -2.74 -6.48
N LYS A 13 -6.18 -2.80 -7.80
CA LYS A 13 -4.97 -2.38 -8.53
C LYS A 13 -4.71 -0.88 -8.41
N ALA A 14 -5.76 -0.06 -8.48
CA ALA A 14 -5.70 1.38 -8.31
C ALA A 14 -5.15 1.74 -6.93
N VAL A 15 -5.72 1.17 -5.86
CA VAL A 15 -5.21 1.36 -4.48
C VAL A 15 -3.74 0.94 -4.36
N GLY A 16 -3.38 -0.21 -4.93
CA GLY A 16 -1.98 -0.67 -4.94
C GLY A 16 -1.02 0.29 -5.65
N TRP A 17 -1.44 0.88 -6.77
CA TRP A 17 -0.64 1.87 -7.50
C TRP A 17 -0.53 3.21 -6.75
N LEU A 18 -1.60 3.65 -6.11
CA LEU A 18 -1.61 4.85 -5.28
C LEU A 18 -0.60 4.74 -4.13
N LYS A 19 -0.59 3.59 -3.43
CA LYS A 19 0.34 3.32 -2.32
C LYS A 19 1.79 3.12 -2.75
N ARG A 20 2.02 2.64 -3.97
CA ARG A 20 3.37 2.38 -4.48
C ARG A 20 4.19 3.67 -4.46
N SER A 21 5.46 3.57 -4.01
CA SER A 21 6.36 4.72 -3.90
C SER A 21 6.56 5.43 -5.24
N HIS A 22 6.97 6.70 -5.18
CA HIS A 22 7.32 7.47 -6.36
C HIS A 22 8.43 6.81 -7.19
N SER A 23 9.48 6.29 -6.53
CA SER A 23 10.61 5.62 -7.18
C SER A 23 10.21 4.32 -7.89
N ALA A 24 9.17 3.64 -7.41
CA ALA A 24 8.62 2.44 -8.04
C ALA A 24 7.51 2.77 -9.07
N GLY A 25 7.33 4.03 -9.45
CA GLY A 25 6.37 4.44 -10.49
C GLY A 25 4.92 4.59 -10.01
N GLY A 26 4.67 4.66 -8.70
CA GLY A 26 3.37 4.99 -8.11
C GLY A 26 3.26 6.47 -7.69
N CYS A 27 2.29 6.75 -6.82
CA CYS A 27 2.01 8.10 -6.29
C CYS A 27 2.53 8.36 -4.87
N GLY A 28 3.01 7.33 -4.17
CA GLY A 28 3.53 7.44 -2.81
C GLY A 28 2.49 7.89 -1.78
N CYS A 29 1.22 7.54 -1.98
CA CYS A 29 0.15 7.89 -1.04
C CYS A 29 0.16 6.93 0.14
N PRO A 30 0.53 7.37 1.37
CA PRO A 30 0.47 6.49 2.54
C PRO A 30 -0.95 5.98 2.80
N ASN A 31 -1.96 6.82 2.52
CA ASN A 31 -3.36 6.51 2.70
C ASN A 31 -4.01 6.36 1.32
N ALA A 32 -4.57 5.19 1.05
CA ALA A 32 -5.36 4.96 -0.16
C ALA A 32 -6.43 3.90 0.06
N PHE A 33 -7.59 4.13 -0.55
CA PHE A 33 -8.84 3.43 -0.28
C PHE A 33 -9.62 3.25 -1.58
N SER A 34 -10.50 2.24 -1.64
CA SER A 34 -11.42 1.99 -2.75
C SER A 34 -12.87 2.23 -2.33
N GLU A 35 -13.73 2.55 -3.29
CA GLU A 35 -15.19 2.64 -3.13
C GLU A 35 -15.60 3.60 -1.98
N VAL A 36 -15.03 4.81 -2.01
CA VAL A 36 -15.21 5.78 -0.92
C VAL A 36 -16.21 6.86 -1.29
N GLN A 37 -17.13 7.15 -0.37
CA GLN A 37 -18.15 8.18 -0.49
C GLN A 37 -17.71 9.48 0.19
N SER A 38 -18.07 10.62 -0.40
CA SER A 38 -17.74 11.96 0.09
C SER A 38 -18.64 12.51 1.20
N GLY A 39 -19.81 11.93 1.44
CA GLY A 39 -20.77 12.43 2.44
C GLY A 39 -21.76 11.38 2.92
N SER A 40 -22.25 11.55 4.16
CA SER A 40 -23.20 10.63 4.80
C SER A 40 -24.59 10.64 4.15
N ASN A 41 -24.99 11.77 3.57
CA ASN A 41 -26.28 11.97 2.91
C ASN A 41 -26.19 11.80 1.38
N GLY A 42 -25.20 11.03 0.91
CA GLY A 42 -24.86 10.97 -0.51
C GLY A 42 -23.67 11.84 -0.88
N GLY A 43 -23.29 11.80 -2.14
CA GLY A 43 -22.14 12.52 -2.67
C GLY A 43 -21.44 11.73 -3.78
N GLU A 44 -20.35 12.29 -4.29
CA GLU A 44 -19.45 11.58 -5.18
C GLU A 44 -18.92 10.31 -4.48
N ILE A 45 -19.03 9.18 -5.17
CA ILE A 45 -18.39 7.92 -4.82
C ILE A 45 -17.29 7.70 -5.86
N VAL A 46 -16.06 7.55 -5.39
CA VAL A 46 -14.89 7.32 -6.23
C VAL A 46 -14.42 5.89 -6.11
N ASP A 47 -14.00 5.31 -7.24
CA ASP A 47 -13.59 3.90 -7.29
C ASP A 47 -12.30 3.67 -6.49
N ALA A 48 -11.35 4.61 -6.55
CA ALA A 48 -10.24 4.69 -5.61
C ALA A 48 -9.74 6.11 -5.39
N ILE A 49 -9.21 6.36 -4.19
CA ILE A 49 -8.60 7.63 -3.81
C ILE A 49 -7.33 7.42 -2.99
N GLY A 50 -6.31 8.22 -3.26
CA GLY A 50 -5.07 8.28 -2.51
C GLY A 50 -4.81 9.69 -1.97
N LEU A 51 -4.30 9.78 -0.75
CA LEU A 51 -3.97 11.03 -0.07
C LEU A 51 -2.49 11.02 0.30
N ARG A 52 -1.82 12.13 0.01
CA ARG A 52 -0.45 12.41 0.47
C ARG A 52 -0.36 13.81 1.04
N THR A 53 0.48 13.98 2.06
CA THR A 53 0.68 15.26 2.76
C THR A 53 2.13 15.74 2.74
N ALA A 54 3.08 14.88 2.36
CA ALA A 54 4.53 15.15 2.43
C ALA A 54 4.98 16.34 1.55
N TYR A 55 4.21 16.69 0.51
CA TYR A 55 4.53 17.78 -0.43
C TYR A 55 3.33 18.72 -0.62
N GLY A 56 2.57 18.92 0.47
CA GLY A 56 1.25 19.54 0.46
C GLY A 56 0.14 18.48 0.44
N THR A 57 -1.06 18.88 0.87
CA THR A 57 -2.23 17.99 0.88
C THR A 57 -2.75 17.79 -0.53
N GLU A 58 -2.41 16.65 -1.10
CA GLU A 58 -2.79 16.27 -2.45
C GLU A 58 -3.58 14.96 -2.45
N THR A 59 -4.65 14.96 -3.22
CA THR A 59 -5.54 13.82 -3.42
C THR A 59 -5.50 13.38 -4.87
N ILE A 60 -5.51 12.06 -5.07
CA ILE A 60 -5.52 11.44 -6.40
C ILE A 60 -6.73 10.51 -6.48
N VAL A 61 -7.67 10.83 -7.36
CA VAL A 61 -8.85 10.01 -7.67
C VAL A 61 -8.56 9.13 -8.87
N ILE A 62 -9.04 7.90 -8.81
CA ILE A 62 -8.99 6.93 -9.91
C ILE A 62 -10.40 6.40 -10.14
N GLU A 63 -10.84 6.42 -11.39
CA GLU A 63 -12.11 5.87 -11.88
C GLU A 63 -11.82 4.61 -12.73
N ALA A 64 -12.36 3.47 -12.34
CA ALA A 64 -12.19 2.18 -12.98
C ALA A 64 -13.24 1.93 -14.07
N LYS A 65 -12.77 1.61 -15.28
CA LYS A 65 -13.63 1.32 -16.44
C LYS A 65 -13.30 -0.07 -16.98
N VAL A 66 -14.29 -0.96 -16.99
CA VAL A 66 -14.14 -2.33 -17.55
C VAL A 66 -14.68 -2.43 -18.96
N SER A 67 -15.56 -1.51 -19.37
CA SER A 67 -16.14 -1.46 -20.70
C SER A 67 -16.15 -0.05 -21.30
N ARG A 68 -16.34 0.02 -22.63
CA ARG A 68 -16.52 1.29 -23.36
C ARG A 68 -17.77 2.04 -22.90
N SER A 69 -18.86 1.31 -22.63
CA SER A 69 -20.10 1.87 -22.09
C SER A 69 -19.88 2.55 -20.74
N ASP A 70 -19.09 1.95 -19.84
CA ASP A 70 -18.78 2.57 -18.54
C ASP A 70 -18.06 3.90 -18.71
N PHE A 71 -17.09 3.95 -19.64
CA PHE A 71 -16.36 5.17 -19.93
C PHE A 71 -17.26 6.28 -20.50
N LEU A 72 -18.14 5.92 -21.44
CA LEU A 72 -19.04 6.89 -22.07
C LEU A 72 -20.11 7.40 -21.11
N ALA A 73 -20.64 6.55 -20.22
CA ALA A 73 -21.58 6.97 -19.18
C ALA A 73 -20.94 7.96 -18.19
N ASP A 74 -19.66 7.76 -17.86
CA ASP A 74 -18.95 8.62 -16.91
C ASP A 74 -18.77 10.06 -17.39
N ARG A 75 -18.68 10.26 -18.71
CA ARG A 75 -18.55 11.59 -19.32
C ARG A 75 -19.70 12.53 -18.97
N ASN A 76 -20.87 11.99 -18.62
CA ASN A 76 -22.06 12.76 -18.32
C ASN A 76 -22.20 13.14 -16.84
N LYS A 77 -21.23 12.78 -15.97
CA LYS A 77 -21.31 13.12 -14.54
C LYS A 77 -21.19 14.65 -14.34
N PRO A 78 -21.95 15.28 -13.42
CA PRO A 78 -21.98 16.74 -13.26
C PRO A 78 -20.62 17.40 -13.02
N PHE A 79 -19.76 16.76 -12.22
CA PHE A 79 -18.40 17.24 -11.93
C PHE A 79 -17.40 17.06 -13.09
N ARG A 80 -17.86 16.57 -14.25
CA ARG A 80 -17.12 16.64 -15.52
C ARG A 80 -17.25 17.99 -16.20
N ALA A 81 -18.39 18.66 -16.03
CA ALA A 81 -18.62 20.02 -16.52
C ALA A 81 -18.00 21.06 -15.59
N ASN A 82 -18.10 20.82 -14.28
CA ASN A 82 -17.60 21.70 -13.21
C ASN A 82 -16.58 20.94 -12.34
N PRO A 83 -15.30 20.87 -12.77
CA PRO A 83 -14.29 20.06 -12.08
C PRO A 83 -14.10 20.42 -10.61
N GLU A 84 -14.28 21.68 -10.22
CA GLU A 84 -14.16 22.19 -8.86
C GLU A 84 -15.15 21.57 -7.87
N LEU A 85 -16.26 21.01 -8.36
CA LEU A 85 -17.25 20.30 -7.54
C LEU A 85 -16.82 18.86 -7.19
N GLY A 86 -15.87 18.29 -7.93
CA GLY A 86 -15.36 16.93 -7.73
C GLY A 86 -14.12 16.86 -6.83
N MET A 87 -13.88 15.69 -6.25
CA MET A 87 -12.69 15.38 -5.46
C MET A 87 -11.44 15.18 -6.34
N GLY A 88 -10.27 15.17 -5.71
CA GLY A 88 -9.01 14.82 -6.36
C GLY A 88 -8.35 16.00 -7.05
N ASN A 89 -7.18 16.39 -6.54
CA ASN A 89 -6.26 17.31 -7.22
C ASN A 89 -5.75 16.72 -8.54
N PHE A 90 -5.56 15.41 -8.59
CA PHE A 90 -5.22 14.66 -9.79
C PHE A 90 -6.24 13.57 -10.02
N ARG A 91 -6.57 13.30 -11.29
CA ARG A 91 -7.65 12.38 -11.64
C ARG A 91 -7.22 11.47 -12.78
N TYR A 92 -7.52 10.19 -12.64
CA TYR A 92 -7.12 9.15 -13.58
C TYR A 92 -8.30 8.25 -13.93
N TYR A 93 -8.29 7.75 -15.16
CA TYR A 93 -8.97 6.50 -15.46
C TYR A 93 -7.99 5.32 -15.32
N ILE A 94 -8.50 4.18 -14.87
CA ILE A 94 -7.82 2.88 -14.95
C ILE A 94 -8.69 1.91 -15.73
N CYS A 95 -8.10 1.23 -16.71
CA CYS A 95 -8.82 0.27 -17.54
C CYS A 95 -7.90 -0.82 -18.09
N PRO A 96 -8.45 -1.92 -18.64
CA PRO A 96 -7.70 -2.82 -19.50
C PRO A 96 -7.02 -2.06 -20.64
N GLU A 97 -5.84 -2.54 -21.02
CA GLU A 97 -5.06 -1.97 -22.12
C GLU A 97 -5.87 -1.87 -23.42
N GLY A 98 -5.85 -0.69 -24.05
CA GLY A 98 -6.55 -0.42 -25.30
C GLY A 98 -8.04 -0.07 -25.18
N LEU A 99 -8.64 -0.05 -23.98
CA LEU A 99 -10.06 0.28 -23.81
C LEU A 99 -10.38 1.77 -24.06
N ILE A 100 -9.50 2.67 -23.60
CA ILE A 100 -9.67 4.13 -23.68
C ILE A 100 -8.45 4.71 -24.37
N SER A 101 -8.61 5.42 -25.48
CA SER A 101 -7.50 6.12 -26.14
C SER A 101 -7.13 7.42 -25.41
N GLU A 102 -5.86 7.80 -25.45
CA GLU A 102 -5.38 9.08 -24.91
C GLU A 102 -6.09 10.31 -25.50
N SER A 103 -6.50 10.23 -26.76
CA SER A 103 -7.22 11.29 -27.47
C SER A 103 -8.65 11.50 -26.97
N GLU A 104 -9.20 10.52 -26.25
CA GLU A 104 -10.56 10.59 -25.70
C GLU A 104 -10.60 11.18 -24.29
N LEU A 105 -9.42 11.36 -23.67
CA LEU A 105 -9.34 11.83 -22.29
C LEU A 105 -9.70 13.31 -22.19
N PRO A 106 -10.54 13.69 -21.21
CA PRO A 106 -10.72 15.09 -20.86
C PRO A 106 -9.38 15.75 -20.49
N ASN A 107 -9.32 17.08 -20.63
CA ASN A 107 -8.11 17.82 -20.29
C ASN A 107 -7.68 17.54 -18.83
N LYS A 108 -6.37 17.46 -18.59
CA LYS A 108 -5.73 17.15 -17.29
C LYS A 108 -6.06 15.77 -16.67
N TRP A 109 -6.85 14.93 -17.33
CA TRP A 109 -7.05 13.55 -16.88
C TRP A 109 -5.88 12.66 -17.27
N GLY A 110 -5.48 11.81 -16.35
CA GLY A 110 -4.52 10.75 -16.60
C GLY A 110 -5.19 9.43 -17.00
N LEU A 111 -4.37 8.51 -17.50
CA LEU A 111 -4.79 7.19 -17.93
C LEU A 111 -3.78 6.14 -17.50
N LEU A 112 -4.28 5.10 -16.86
CA LEU A 112 -3.56 3.92 -16.43
C LEU A 112 -4.08 2.70 -17.20
N TYR A 113 -3.19 1.98 -17.85
CA TYR A 113 -3.53 0.67 -18.43
C TYR A 113 -3.13 -0.45 -17.49
N VAL A 114 -4.01 -1.45 -17.43
CA VAL A 114 -3.74 -2.75 -16.81
C VAL A 114 -3.55 -3.77 -17.93
N GLY A 115 -2.30 -4.20 -18.13
CA GLY A 115 -1.98 -5.25 -19.09
C GLY A 115 -2.45 -6.63 -18.60
N LEU A 116 -2.42 -7.64 -19.48
CA LEU A 116 -2.90 -9.00 -19.20
C LEU A 116 -2.28 -9.65 -17.96
N ARG A 117 -1.00 -9.35 -17.66
CA ARG A 117 -0.29 -9.84 -16.47
C ARG A 117 -0.54 -8.99 -15.22
N GLY A 118 -1.46 -8.02 -15.31
CA GLY A 118 -1.83 -7.14 -14.21
C GLY A 118 -0.86 -6.00 -13.92
N LYS A 119 0.18 -5.81 -14.77
CA LYS A 119 1.11 -4.68 -14.70
C LYS A 119 0.36 -3.39 -15.05
N ILE A 120 0.61 -2.34 -14.25
CA ILE A 120 0.04 -1.01 -14.46
C ILE A 120 1.07 -0.16 -15.22
N THR A 121 0.64 0.45 -16.32
CA THR A 121 1.42 1.38 -17.12
C THR A 121 0.74 2.75 -17.08
N VAL A 122 1.51 3.79 -16.75
CA VAL A 122 1.03 5.17 -16.86
C VAL A 122 1.14 5.59 -18.31
N VAL A 123 0.00 5.78 -18.96
CA VAL A 123 -0.06 6.19 -20.37
C VAL A 123 -0.01 7.72 -20.46
N ARG A 124 -0.82 8.39 -19.64
CA ARG A 124 -0.92 9.85 -19.57
C ARG A 124 -1.15 10.32 -18.14
N GLY A 125 -0.68 11.50 -17.77
CA GLY A 125 -0.99 12.13 -16.48
C GLY A 125 0.19 12.81 -15.79
N HIS A 126 -0.08 13.38 -14.61
CA HIS A 126 0.88 14.18 -13.83
C HIS A 126 2.20 13.48 -13.48
N ARG A 127 2.24 12.14 -13.52
CA ARG A 127 3.46 11.36 -13.29
C ARG A 127 4.48 11.43 -14.43
N LEU A 128 4.07 11.88 -15.62
CA LEU A 128 4.91 12.00 -16.81
C LEU A 128 5.33 13.44 -17.13
N GLY A 129 4.81 14.43 -16.40
CA GLY A 129 5.05 15.85 -16.67
C GLY A 129 5.10 16.70 -15.40
N LYS A 130 5.02 18.02 -15.57
CA LYS A 130 4.98 18.97 -14.45
C LYS A 130 3.62 18.90 -13.77
N SER A 131 3.58 18.61 -12.46
CA SER A 131 2.33 18.42 -11.72
C SER A 131 1.35 19.59 -11.83
N SER A 132 1.84 20.84 -11.92
CA SER A 132 1.01 22.04 -12.08
C SER A 132 0.01 21.95 -13.23
N ASP A 133 0.42 21.34 -14.34
CA ASP A 133 -0.33 21.35 -15.59
C ASP A 133 -1.55 20.42 -15.53
N TRP A 134 -1.52 19.46 -14.59
CA TRP A 134 -2.53 18.42 -14.41
C TRP A 134 -3.42 18.67 -13.19
N LYS A 135 -3.11 19.70 -12.41
CA LYS A 135 -3.77 19.95 -11.14
C LYS A 135 -5.16 20.56 -11.36
N PHE A 136 -6.13 20.01 -10.66
CA PHE A 136 -7.46 20.56 -10.50
C PHE A 136 -7.57 21.29 -9.15
N GLU A 137 -8.37 22.35 -9.14
CA GLU A 137 -9.06 22.74 -7.92
C GLU A 137 -10.07 21.64 -7.59
N CYS A 138 -10.09 21.20 -6.33
CA CYS A 138 -10.94 20.11 -5.89
C CYS A 138 -11.83 20.55 -4.75
N ASN A 139 -12.96 19.87 -4.62
CA ASN A 139 -13.92 20.08 -3.56
C ASN A 139 -13.35 19.57 -2.22
N ARG A 140 -12.73 20.48 -1.46
CA ARG A 140 -12.10 20.14 -0.17
C ARG A 140 -13.10 19.72 0.89
N ASP A 141 -14.33 20.23 0.83
CA ASP A 141 -15.37 19.83 1.78
C ASP A 141 -15.81 18.38 1.55
N ALA A 142 -15.93 17.96 0.29
CA ALA A 142 -16.18 16.56 -0.07
C ALA A 142 -15.04 15.63 0.39
N GLU A 143 -13.78 16.07 0.27
CA GLU A 143 -12.62 15.31 0.75
C GLU A 143 -12.55 15.23 2.27
N LEU A 144 -12.94 16.29 2.98
CA LEU A 144 -13.03 16.31 4.43
C LEU A 144 -14.18 15.42 4.94
N GLY A 145 -15.34 15.48 4.28
CA GLY A 145 -16.47 14.60 4.55
C GLY A 145 -16.10 13.12 4.37
N MET A 146 -15.39 12.82 3.28
CA MET A 146 -14.82 11.50 3.03
C MET A 146 -13.88 11.04 4.15
N ALA A 147 -12.92 11.89 4.54
CA ALA A 147 -11.99 11.57 5.62
C ALA A 147 -12.72 11.31 6.95
N SER A 148 -13.72 12.13 7.28
CA SER A 148 -14.58 11.95 8.46
C SER A 148 -15.27 10.58 8.46
N LEU A 149 -15.84 10.16 7.34
CA LEU A 149 -16.47 8.84 7.21
C LEU A 149 -15.47 7.70 7.35
N LEU A 150 -14.26 7.83 6.79
CA LEU A 150 -13.20 6.84 6.95
C LEU A 150 -12.76 6.71 8.41
N LEU A 151 -12.59 7.84 9.12
CA LEU A 151 -12.26 7.86 10.55
C LEU A 151 -13.36 7.21 11.39
N ALA A 152 -14.63 7.47 11.08
CA ALA A 152 -15.75 6.81 11.74
C ALA A 152 -15.75 5.29 11.52
N LYS A 153 -15.36 4.83 10.32
CA LYS A 153 -15.24 3.40 9.99
C LYS A 153 -14.02 2.72 10.61
N SER A 154 -12.92 3.44 10.84
CA SER A 154 -11.71 2.84 11.44
C SER A 154 -11.86 2.49 12.92
N GLY A 155 -12.93 2.95 13.57
CA GLY A 155 -13.23 2.62 14.96
C GLY A 155 -12.51 3.53 15.97
N ASN A 156 -12.48 3.09 17.23
CA ASN A 156 -11.91 3.88 18.33
C ASN A 156 -10.37 3.88 18.26
N PHE A 157 -9.79 5.06 18.04
CA PHE A 157 -8.34 5.23 17.88
C PHE A 157 -7.57 5.01 19.17
N GLU A 158 -8.15 5.29 20.33
CA GLU A 158 -7.52 5.07 21.62
C GLU A 158 -7.23 3.57 21.81
N GLN A 159 -8.23 2.71 21.53
CA GLN A 159 -8.07 1.26 21.56
C GLN A 159 -7.04 0.77 20.56
N LEU A 160 -7.04 1.28 19.32
CA LEU A 160 -6.05 0.91 18.31
C LEU A 160 -4.62 1.29 18.73
N ASN A 161 -4.44 2.46 19.33
CA ASN A 161 -3.15 2.91 19.84
C ASN A 161 -2.65 2.02 20.99
N ASP A 162 -3.55 1.59 21.88
CA ASP A 162 -3.18 0.70 22.96
C ASP A 162 -2.80 -0.70 22.45
N VAL A 163 -3.53 -1.23 21.47
CA VAL A 163 -3.16 -2.46 20.76
C VAL A 163 -1.80 -2.31 20.08
N PHE A 164 -1.53 -1.20 19.41
CA PHE A 164 -0.25 -0.96 18.74
C PHE A 164 0.92 -0.91 19.74
N ARG A 165 0.75 -0.20 20.86
CA ARG A 165 1.74 -0.16 21.94
C ARG A 165 1.97 -1.53 22.55
N TYR A 166 0.91 -2.31 22.76
CA TYR A 166 0.99 -3.66 23.27
C TYR A 166 1.75 -4.58 22.31
N ASN A 167 1.43 -4.51 21.00
CA ASN A 167 2.14 -5.27 19.97
C ASN A 167 3.63 -4.92 19.91
N GLN A 168 4.02 -3.65 20.00
CA GLN A 168 5.44 -3.28 20.07
C GLN A 168 6.15 -3.88 21.29
N ARG A 169 5.48 -3.92 22.46
CA ARG A 169 6.03 -4.57 23.66
C ARG A 169 6.21 -6.07 23.45
N LEU A 170 5.22 -6.72 22.83
CA LEU A 170 5.29 -8.14 22.48
C LEU A 170 6.41 -8.42 21.49
N GLU A 171 6.55 -7.64 20.42
CA GLU A 171 7.63 -7.80 19.43
C GLU A 171 9.02 -7.67 20.08
N LYS A 172 9.19 -6.70 20.99
CA LYS A 172 10.43 -6.59 21.77
C LYS A 172 10.65 -7.83 22.62
N LYS A 173 9.60 -8.35 23.25
CA LYS A 173 9.71 -9.52 24.13
C LYS A 173 10.02 -10.80 23.35
N VAL A 174 9.42 -10.96 22.17
CA VAL A 174 9.71 -12.06 21.25
C VAL A 174 11.18 -12.03 20.87
N LYS A 175 11.73 -10.87 20.45
CA LYS A 175 13.17 -10.75 20.14
C LYS A 175 14.07 -11.07 21.33
N GLU A 176 13.71 -10.64 22.54
CA GLU A 176 14.46 -10.98 23.76
C GLU A 176 14.44 -12.49 24.04
N LEU A 177 13.30 -13.15 23.82
CA LEU A 177 13.15 -14.58 24.03
C LEU A 177 13.89 -15.38 22.95
N GLU A 178 13.82 -14.97 21.69
CA GLU A 178 14.59 -15.56 20.58
C GLU A 178 16.09 -15.52 20.85
N ALA A 179 16.60 -14.39 21.36
CA ALA A 179 18.01 -14.27 21.75
C ALA A 179 18.38 -15.25 22.89
N LYS A 180 17.51 -15.39 23.90
CA LYS A 180 17.73 -16.34 25.01
C LYS A 180 17.67 -17.80 24.57
N VAL A 181 16.72 -18.15 23.70
CA VAL A 181 16.63 -19.49 23.13
C VAL A 181 17.90 -19.81 22.36
N HIS A 182 18.35 -18.88 21.51
CA HIS A 182 19.61 -19.03 20.78
C HIS A 182 20.81 -19.20 21.74
N GLU A 183 20.90 -18.44 22.84
CA GLU A 183 21.95 -18.65 23.85
C GLU A 183 21.91 -20.03 24.52
N LEU A 184 20.72 -20.59 24.75
CA LEU A 184 20.53 -21.90 25.37
C LEU A 184 20.76 -23.05 24.38
N GLU A 185 20.39 -22.88 23.12
CA GLU A 185 20.56 -23.86 22.03
C GLU A 185 22.00 -23.96 21.53
N PHE A 186 22.85 -22.96 21.81
CA PHE A 186 24.28 -23.02 21.58
C PHE A 186 25.01 -23.25 22.91
N PRO A 187 25.12 -24.51 23.39
CA PRO A 187 25.81 -24.84 24.63
C PRO A 187 27.33 -24.85 24.39
N ASN A 188 27.87 -23.78 23.80
CA ASN A 188 29.28 -23.58 23.51
C ASN A 188 30.13 -23.86 24.76
N LYS A 189 29.63 -23.53 25.95
CA LYS A 189 30.37 -23.73 27.19
C LYS A 189 30.41 -25.19 27.67
N MET A 190 29.31 -25.94 27.51
CA MET A 190 29.26 -27.36 27.86
C MET A 190 29.98 -28.22 26.82
N GLU A 191 29.78 -27.95 25.53
CA GLU A 191 30.51 -28.65 24.46
C GLU A 191 32.01 -28.37 24.51
N GLN A 192 32.43 -27.12 24.78
CA GLN A 192 33.85 -26.80 24.96
C GLN A 192 34.42 -27.43 26.23
N MET A 193 33.67 -27.52 27.32
CA MET A 193 34.10 -28.24 28.53
C MET A 193 34.23 -29.74 28.28
N ILE A 194 33.29 -30.37 27.57
CA ILE A 194 33.35 -31.79 27.21
C ILE A 194 34.58 -32.04 26.33
N LYS A 195 34.78 -31.23 25.29
CA LYS A 195 35.95 -31.35 24.41
C LYS A 195 37.27 -31.16 25.16
N GLY A 196 37.34 -30.18 26.06
CA GLY A 196 38.51 -29.97 26.91
C GLY A 196 38.78 -31.13 27.87
N LEU A 197 37.74 -31.78 28.39
CA LEU A 197 37.87 -32.99 29.22
C LEU A 197 38.34 -34.20 28.40
N GLU A 198 37.86 -34.35 27.17
CA GLU A 198 38.33 -35.39 26.23
C GLU A 198 39.81 -35.21 25.90
N ASP A 199 40.24 -34.00 25.56
CA ASP A 199 41.64 -33.68 25.27
C ASP A 199 42.55 -33.95 26.49
N LEU A 200 42.09 -33.63 27.70
CA LEU A 200 42.81 -33.93 28.95
C LEU A 200 42.93 -35.43 29.20
N ALA A 201 41.86 -36.20 28.94
CA ALA A 201 41.86 -37.65 29.10
C ALA A 201 42.87 -38.34 28.15
N VAL A 202 43.04 -37.83 26.94
CA VAL A 202 44.06 -38.33 25.98
C VAL A 202 45.49 -37.99 26.44
N SER A 203 45.66 -36.88 27.15
CA SER A 203 46.98 -36.42 27.62
C SER A 203 47.48 -37.11 28.90
N GLN A 204 46.60 -37.74 29.68
CA GLN A 204 46.98 -38.42 30.92
C GLN A 204 47.63 -39.77 30.60
N LYS A 205 48.94 -39.89 30.86
CA LYS A 205 49.65 -41.18 30.78
C LYS A 205 49.17 -42.09 31.92
N PRO A 206 48.95 -43.39 31.65
CA PRO A 206 48.52 -44.33 32.68
C PRO A 206 49.55 -44.38 33.81
N ILE A 207 49.06 -44.30 35.05
CA ILE A 207 49.89 -44.39 36.26
C ILE A 207 50.61 -45.75 36.21
N PRO A 208 51.95 -45.79 36.23
CA PRO A 208 52.68 -47.05 36.14
C PRO A 208 52.27 -47.94 37.31
N ARG A 209 51.83 -49.17 37.02
CA ARG A 209 51.58 -50.16 38.07
C ARG A 209 52.91 -50.53 38.71
N VAL A 210 53.03 -50.23 39.98
CA VAL A 210 54.16 -50.65 40.82
C VAL A 210 54.05 -52.18 40.97
N SER A 211 54.91 -52.92 40.28
CA SER A 211 55.07 -54.36 40.51
C SER A 211 55.78 -54.59 41.84
N ARG A 212 55.14 -55.37 42.72
CA ARG A 212 55.71 -55.85 43.99
C ARG A 212 56.87 -56.80 43.76
#